data_AF-A0A5B0FC55-F1
#
_entry.id   AF-A0A5B0FC55-F1
#
_cell.length_a   1.000
_cell.length_b   1.000
_cell.length_c   1.000
_cell.angle_alpha   90.00
_cell.angle_beta   90.00
_cell.angle_gamma   90.00
#
_symmetry.space_group_name_H-M   'P 1'
#
loop_
_entity.id
_entity.type
_entity.pdbx_description
1 polymer ?
#
loop_
_entity_poly.entity_id
_entity_poly.type
_entity_poly.pdbx_seq_one_letter_code
_entity_poly.pdbx_strand_id
1 'polypeptide(L)'
;PLLAKERRTQWNPDLIYFNNREVKPTTGYYVQKLYGQHAGDHYIPSQISLDNQDSRVKLRVGSSIVRDSKTGDVIVKLVNM
;
A
#
# COMPACT_ATOMS: atom_id res chain seq x y z
N PRO A 1 -10.19 -8.68 7.07
CA PRO A 1 -10.23 -7.91 8.33
C PRO A 1 -8.80 -7.73 8.89
N LEU A 2 -8.60 -7.16 10.08
CA LEU A 2 -7.23 -6.89 10.60
C LEU A 2 -6.55 -8.16 11.11
N LEU A 3 -7.22 -8.92 11.99
CA LEU A 3 -6.65 -10.06 12.71
C LEU A 3 -7.41 -11.35 12.42
N ALA A 4 -6.67 -12.43 12.21
CA ALA A 4 -7.23 -13.77 11.98
C ALA A 4 -6.49 -14.84 12.78
N LYS A 5 -7.22 -15.56 13.65
CA LYS A 5 -6.67 -16.73 14.34
C LYS A 5 -6.69 -17.94 13.41
N GLU A 6 -5.51 -18.56 13.21
CA GLU A 6 -5.39 -19.73 12.35
C GLU A 6 -6.39 -20.83 12.76
N ARG A 7 -7.00 -21.48 11.77
CA ARG A 7 -8.05 -22.51 11.92
C ARG A 7 -9.34 -22.04 12.60
N ARG A 8 -9.52 -20.73 12.80
CA ARG A 8 -10.76 -20.12 13.33
C ARG A 8 -11.14 -18.87 12.53
N THR A 9 -11.01 -18.92 11.20
CA THR A 9 -11.29 -17.80 10.29
C THR A 9 -12.70 -17.91 9.69
N GLN A 10 -13.40 -16.79 9.57
CA GLN A 10 -14.73 -16.70 8.94
C GLN A 10 -14.69 -15.94 7.60
N TRP A 11 -13.58 -15.26 7.31
CA TRP A 11 -13.32 -14.48 6.11
C TRP A 11 -11.85 -14.64 5.72
N ASN A 12 -11.51 -14.49 4.44
CA ASN A 12 -10.14 -14.40 3.95
C ASN A 12 -10.10 -13.46 2.71
N PRO A 13 -9.01 -12.70 2.49
CA PRO A 13 -7.80 -12.60 3.30
C PRO A 13 -7.86 -11.57 4.46
N ASP A 14 -6.94 -11.71 5.42
CA ASP A 14 -6.71 -10.79 6.54
C ASP A 14 -5.29 -10.18 6.54
N LEU A 15 -5.10 -9.05 7.22
CA LEU A 15 -3.79 -8.38 7.28
C LEU A 15 -2.78 -9.13 8.15
N ILE A 16 -3.20 -9.67 9.30
CA ILE A 16 -2.31 -10.37 10.23
C ILE A 16 -2.96 -11.67 10.67
N TYR A 17 -2.31 -12.78 10.37
CA TYR A 17 -2.68 -14.09 10.90
C TYR A 17 -1.87 -14.38 12.17
N PHE A 18 -2.43 -15.13 13.11
CA PHE A 18 -1.70 -15.52 14.32
C PHE A 18 -2.17 -16.86 14.86
N ASN A 19 -1.30 -17.51 15.64
CA ASN A 19 -1.64 -18.65 16.48
C ASN A 19 -1.11 -18.41 17.91
N ASN A 20 -1.09 -19.45 18.75
CA ASN A 20 -0.66 -19.31 20.15
C ASN A 20 0.87 -19.18 20.30
N ARG A 21 1.63 -19.16 19.20
CA ARG A 21 3.11 -19.11 19.18
C ARG A 21 3.66 -18.03 18.25
N GLU A 22 2.97 -17.71 17.16
CA GLU A 22 3.49 -16.89 16.07
C GLU A 22 2.48 -15.83 15.61
N VAL A 23 3.03 -14.74 15.06
CA VAL A 23 2.31 -13.70 14.33
C VAL A 23 2.86 -13.67 12.90
N LYS A 24 1.95 -13.65 11.91
CA LYS A 24 2.24 -13.79 10.49
C LYS A 24 1.58 -12.64 9.71
N PRO A 25 2.27 -11.49 9.57
CA PRO A 25 1.77 -10.39 8.77
C PRO A 25 1.77 -10.75 7.27
N THR A 26 0.72 -10.36 6.55
CA THR A 26 0.61 -10.61 5.11
C THR A 26 1.25 -9.51 4.28
N THR A 27 1.38 -9.72 2.97
CA THR A 27 1.78 -8.67 2.02
C THR A 27 0.88 -7.44 2.14
N GLY A 28 -0.43 -7.63 2.32
CA GLY A 28 -1.39 -6.55 2.57
C GLY A 28 -1.04 -5.73 3.81
N TYR A 29 -0.60 -6.37 4.90
CA TYR A 29 -0.14 -5.64 6.08
C TYR A 29 1.08 -4.77 5.79
N TYR A 30 2.07 -5.29 5.06
CA TYR A 30 3.27 -4.53 4.75
C TYR A 30 2.98 -3.36 3.80
N VAL A 31 2.06 -3.51 2.85
CA VAL A 31 1.57 -2.39 2.03
C VAL A 31 0.93 -1.31 2.91
N GLN A 32 0.05 -1.69 3.84
CA GLN A 32 -0.57 -0.75 4.77
C GLN A 32 0.47 -0.06 5.67
N LYS A 33 1.46 -0.81 6.17
CA LYS A 33 2.56 -0.26 6.96
C LYS A 33 3.36 0.75 6.15
N LEU A 34 3.73 0.43 4.91
CA LEU A 34 4.47 1.32 4.03
C LEU A 34 3.67 2.60 3.74
N TYR A 35 2.37 2.48 3.46
CA TYR A 35 1.53 3.65 3.19
C TYR A 35 1.29 4.52 4.43
N GLY A 36 1.12 3.91 5.60
CA GLY A 36 0.86 4.61 6.86
C GLY A 36 2.10 5.25 7.50
N GLN A 37 3.27 4.62 7.39
CA GLN A 37 4.53 5.16 7.94
C GLN A 37 5.17 6.21 7.03
N HIS A 38 4.81 6.22 5.75
CA HIS A 38 5.21 7.25 4.79
C HIS A 38 3.98 8.03 4.32
N ALA A 39 3.28 8.64 5.27
CA ALA A 39 2.17 9.54 5.00
C ALA A 39 2.65 10.98 4.86
N GLY A 40 1.90 11.78 4.12
CA GLY A 40 2.06 13.23 4.05
C GLY A 40 0.71 13.91 4.28
N ASP A 41 0.74 15.20 4.58
CA ASP A 41 -0.45 16.01 4.87
C ASP A 41 -0.91 16.84 3.66
N HIS A 42 -0.09 16.96 2.61
CA HIS A 42 -0.46 17.63 1.36
C HIS A 42 -0.34 16.69 0.17
N TYR A 43 -1.42 16.59 -0.62
CA TYR A 43 -1.40 15.87 -1.88
C TYR A 43 -0.81 16.74 -3.00
N ILE A 44 0.04 16.14 -3.83
CA ILE A 44 0.62 16.79 -5.00
C ILE A 44 0.04 16.14 -6.26
N PRO A 45 -0.74 16.89 -7.07
CA PRO A 45 -1.22 16.40 -8.36
C PRO A 45 -0.05 15.97 -9.25
N SER A 46 -0.18 14.79 -9.87
CA SER A 46 0.86 14.23 -10.73
C SER A 46 0.23 13.57 -11.95
N GLN A 47 1.04 13.41 -13.01
CA GLN A 47 0.67 12.72 -14.23
C GLN A 47 1.72 11.66 -14.55
N ILE A 48 1.26 10.51 -15.03
CA ILE A 48 2.13 9.42 -15.48
C ILE A 48 2.28 9.53 -17.00
N SER A 49 3.53 9.63 -17.44
CA SER A 49 3.92 9.52 -18.86
C SER A 49 4.66 8.22 -19.05
N LEU A 50 4.23 7.42 -20.02
CA LEU A 50 4.83 6.12 -20.37
C LEU A 50 5.30 6.15 -21.81
N ASP A 51 6.37 5.43 -22.10
CA ASP A 51 6.85 5.18 -23.45
C ASP A 51 5.84 4.35 -24.26
N ASN A 52 5.25 3.36 -23.60
CA ASN A 52 4.20 2.52 -24.17
C ASN A 52 2.86 3.28 -24.24
N GLN A 53 2.37 3.45 -25.47
CA GLN A 53 1.12 4.18 -25.75
C GLN A 53 -0.15 3.32 -25.59
N ASP A 54 -0.03 2.04 -25.26
CA ASP A 54 -1.18 1.18 -24.97
C ASP A 54 -1.86 1.64 -23.67
N SER A 55 -3.10 2.09 -23.80
CA SER A 55 -3.91 2.58 -22.68
C SER A 55 -4.09 1.53 -21.58
N ARG A 56 -4.03 0.23 -21.91
CA ARG A 56 -4.11 -0.86 -20.93
C ARG A 56 -2.89 -0.92 -20.02
N VAL A 57 -1.72 -0.50 -20.51
CA VAL A 57 -0.49 -0.42 -19.70
C VAL A 57 -0.59 0.75 -18.73
N LYS A 58 -1.13 1.90 -19.18
CA LYS A 58 -1.36 3.06 -18.31
C LYS A 58 -2.28 2.74 -17.14
N LEU A 59 -3.28 1.88 -17.32
CA LEU A 59 -4.19 1.45 -16.25
C LEU A 59 -3.53 0.55 -15.19
N ARG A 60 -2.34 0.01 -15.45
CA ARG A 60 -1.61 -0.88 -14.54
C ARG A 60 -0.57 -0.17 -13.68
N VAL A 61 -0.30 1.10 -13.96
CA VAL A 61 0.64 1.91 -13.19
C VAL A 61 -0.14 2.93 -12.37
N GLY A 62 -0.09 2.79 -11.05
CA GLY A 62 -0.68 3.75 -10.11
C GLY A 62 0.40 4.58 -9.43
N SER A 63 0.16 5.88 -9.25
CA SER A 63 1.05 6.75 -8.49
C SER A 63 0.30 7.63 -7.48
N SER A 64 0.95 7.93 -6.37
CA SER A 64 0.50 8.92 -5.39
C SER A 64 1.70 9.68 -4.85
N ILE A 65 1.60 11.01 -4.81
CA ILE A 65 2.67 11.87 -4.32
C ILE A 65 2.11 12.74 -3.21
N VAL A 66 2.76 12.72 -2.05
CA VAL A 66 2.40 13.53 -0.89
C VAL A 66 3.62 14.24 -0.32
N ARG A 67 3.42 15.38 0.31
CA ARG A 67 4.42 16.07 1.12
C ARG A 67 4.03 15.97 2.59
N ASP A 68 5.00 15.69 3.45
CA ASP A 68 4.86 15.88 4.89
C ASP A 68 5.39 17.27 5.26
N SER A 69 4.53 18.17 5.74
CA SER A 69 4.93 19.54 6.05
C SER A 69 5.83 19.65 7.28
N LYS A 70 5.85 18.63 8.15
CA LYS A 70 6.67 18.65 9.36
C LYS A 70 8.14 18.40 9.05
N THR A 71 8.43 17.49 8.14
CA THR A 71 9.78 17.08 7.75
C THR A 71 10.24 17.78 6.48
N GLY A 72 9.31 18.19 5.61
CA GLY A 72 9.60 18.67 4.26
C GLY A 72 9.74 17.55 3.24
N ASP A 73 9.61 16.29 3.64
CA ASP A 73 9.78 15.13 2.77
C ASP A 73 8.70 15.08 1.68
N VAL A 74 9.12 14.73 0.45
CA VAL A 74 8.21 14.39 -0.65
C VAL A 74 8.26 12.89 -0.87
N ILE A 75 7.11 12.25 -0.67
CA ILE A 75 6.96 10.79 -0.72
C ILE A 75 6.26 10.42 -2.02
N VAL A 76 6.97 9.70 -2.88
CA VAL A 76 6.46 9.18 -4.15
C VAL A 76 6.16 7.69 -3.98
N LYS A 77 4.89 7.30 -4.15
CA LYS A 77 4.45 5.90 -4.14
C LYS A 77 4.09 5.49 -5.56
N LEU A 78 4.71 4.43 -6.05
CA LEU A 78 4.50 3.87 -7.39
C LEU A 78 4.12 2.40 -7.28
N VAL A 79 3.09 1.98 -7.99
CA VAL A 79 2.60 0.60 -8.03
C VAL A 79 2.56 0.14 -9.49
N ASN A 80 3.08 -1.06 -9.75
CA ASN A 80 2.97 -1.77 -11.01
C ASN A 80 2.11 -3.03 -10.78
N MET A 81 0.96 -3.11 -11.46
CA MET A 81 -0.08 -4.14 -11.27
C MET A 81 -0.06 -5.24 -12.34
#